data_AF-A0A6N9BWR8-F1
#
_entry.id   AF-A0A6N9BWR8-F1
#
_cell.length_a   1.000
_cell.length_b   1.000
_cell.length_c   1.000
_cell.angle_alpha   90.00
_cell.angle_beta   90.00
_cell.angle_gamma   90.00
#
_symmetry.space_group_name_H-M   'P 1'
#
loop_
_entity.id
_entity.type
_entity.pdbx_description
1 polymer ?
#
loop_
_entity_poly.entity_id
_entity_poly.type
_entity_poly.pdbx_seq_one_letter_code
_entity_poly.pdbx_strand_id
1 'polypeptide(L)'
;MDGRREPRRGHGEVLRGEVAWRRGRVRGPHAAWQGGGRRFLKFGVLQFFSWQRARVALPTVYERALDRVRIMDRTGYDAVWLAEHHFSTYSVCPSVHLMGMHVAGMTENLRIGTGVSLAAMYHPTRLAE
;
A
#
# COMPACT_ATOMS: atom_id res chain seq x y z
N MET A 1 -7.97 -15.55 -64.19
CA MET A 1 -8.88 -16.22 -63.23
C MET A 1 -8.39 -15.87 -61.83
N ASP A 2 -9.14 -14.99 -61.19
CA ASP A 2 -8.88 -14.36 -59.88
C ASP A 2 -9.12 -15.40 -58.75
N GLY A 3 -8.17 -15.52 -57.83
CA GLY A 3 -8.17 -16.49 -56.74
C GLY A 3 -7.64 -15.83 -55.47
N ARG A 4 -8.38 -14.85 -54.94
CA ARG A 4 -8.07 -14.15 -53.69
C ARG A 4 -8.06 -15.13 -52.53
N ARG A 5 -6.89 -15.31 -51.90
CA ARG A 5 -6.75 -15.97 -50.59
C ARG A 5 -6.98 -14.92 -49.50
N GLU A 6 -7.97 -15.15 -48.64
CA GLU A 6 -8.14 -14.37 -47.40
C GLU A 6 -6.98 -14.63 -46.42
N PRO A 7 -6.42 -13.59 -45.77
CA PRO A 7 -5.47 -13.80 -44.69
C PRO A 7 -6.20 -14.15 -43.39
N ARG A 8 -5.84 -15.32 -42.84
CA ARG A 8 -6.27 -15.82 -41.53
C ARG A 8 -5.85 -14.85 -40.42
N ARG A 9 -6.81 -14.45 -39.57
CA ARG A 9 -6.54 -13.68 -38.34
C ARG A 9 -5.77 -14.54 -37.35
N GLY A 10 -4.51 -14.19 -37.11
CA GLY A 10 -3.69 -14.76 -36.04
C GLY A 10 -4.14 -14.25 -34.67
N HIS A 11 -4.27 -15.18 -33.73
CA HIS A 11 -4.65 -14.92 -32.34
C HIS A 11 -3.51 -14.28 -31.55
N GLY A 12 -3.82 -13.15 -30.90
CA GLY A 12 -3.33 -12.75 -29.57
C GLY A 12 -1.83 -12.86 -29.26
N GLU A 13 -1.03 -11.96 -29.80
CA GLU A 13 0.28 -11.64 -29.22
C GLU A 13 0.06 -10.61 -28.09
N VAL A 14 0.08 -11.10 -26.85
CA VAL A 14 0.08 -10.23 -25.65
C VAL A 14 1.46 -9.57 -25.59
N LEU A 15 1.53 -8.33 -26.06
CA LEU A 15 2.72 -7.50 -25.94
C LEU A 15 3.10 -7.38 -24.46
N ARG A 16 4.23 -8.00 -24.09
CA ARG A 16 4.93 -7.74 -22.82
C ARG A 16 5.47 -6.31 -22.90
N GLY A 17 4.65 -5.35 -22.49
CA GLY A 17 5.12 -4.00 -22.22
C GLY A 17 5.99 -4.02 -20.98
N GLU A 18 7.31 -4.07 -21.15
CA GLU A 18 8.24 -3.71 -20.09
C GLU A 18 8.06 -2.23 -19.76
N VAL A 19 7.34 -1.94 -18.67
CA VAL A 19 7.33 -0.59 -18.08
C VAL A 19 8.67 -0.41 -17.39
N ALA A 20 9.63 0.14 -18.13
CA ALA A 20 10.89 0.60 -17.58
C ALA A 20 10.63 1.75 -16.60
N TRP A 21 10.47 1.42 -15.32
CA TRP A 21 10.48 2.39 -14.24
C TRP A 21 11.83 3.09 -14.25
N ARG A 22 11.87 4.32 -14.78
CA ARG A 22 13.04 5.18 -14.64
C ARG A 22 13.35 5.26 -13.13
N ARG A 23 14.55 4.84 -12.74
CA ARG A 23 15.13 5.07 -11.40
C ARG A 23 15.39 6.57 -11.22
N GLY A 24 14.34 7.39 -11.28
CA GLY A 24 14.36 8.74 -10.75
C GLY A 24 14.24 8.60 -9.24
N ARG A 25 15.31 8.94 -8.51
CA ARG A 25 15.23 9.11 -7.07
C ARG A 25 14.26 10.28 -6.82
N VAL A 26 12.99 9.96 -6.58
CA VAL A 26 12.02 10.95 -6.09
C VAL A 26 12.47 11.28 -4.67
N ARG A 27 13.30 12.32 -4.53
CA ARG A 27 13.52 12.94 -3.22
C ARG A 27 12.20 13.58 -2.82
N GLY A 28 11.38 12.83 -2.08
CA GLY A 28 10.23 13.40 -1.39
C GLY A 28 10.69 14.47 -0.38
N PRO A 29 9.85 15.46 -0.07
CA PRO A 29 10.24 16.58 0.77
C PRO A 29 10.34 16.11 2.24
N HIS A 30 11.47 15.53 2.60
CA HIS A 30 11.93 15.47 3.99
C HIS A 30 12.46 16.84 4.46
N ALA A 31 11.73 17.90 4.10
CA ALA A 31 11.98 19.23 4.62
C ALA A 31 11.40 19.27 6.03
N ALA A 32 12.30 19.37 7.02
CA ALA A 32 11.98 19.79 8.38
C ALA A 32 10.99 20.96 8.35
N TRP A 33 10.06 20.97 9.30
CA TRP A 33 9.04 22.01 9.47
C TRP A 33 9.71 23.40 9.47
N GLN A 34 9.69 24.08 8.33
CA GLN A 34 10.07 25.48 8.20
C GLN A 34 8.81 26.26 7.83
N GLY A 35 8.44 27.20 8.70
CA GLY A 35 7.27 28.04 8.51
C GLY A 35 7.42 28.96 7.30
N GLY A 36 6.31 29.21 6.59
CA GLY A 36 6.19 30.33 5.65
C GLY A 36 6.09 30.02 4.15
N GLY A 37 5.93 28.77 3.72
CA GLY A 37 5.72 28.41 2.30
C GLY A 37 4.33 27.80 2.02
N ARG A 38 3.83 27.93 0.78
CA ARG A 38 2.56 27.31 0.32
C ARG A 38 2.53 25.84 0.78
N ARG A 39 1.61 25.51 1.70
CA ARG A 39 1.45 24.13 2.19
C ARG A 39 0.84 23.30 1.06
N PHE A 40 1.64 22.41 0.48
CA PHE A 40 1.13 21.39 -0.43
C PHE A 40 0.20 20.45 0.35
N LEU A 41 -0.93 20.07 -0.28
CA LEU A 41 -1.84 19.09 0.27
C LEU A 41 -1.14 17.74 0.35
N LYS A 42 -1.24 17.08 1.51
CA LYS A 42 -0.68 15.75 1.76
C LYS A 42 -1.73 14.68 1.54
N PHE A 43 -1.29 13.54 1.00
CA PHE A 43 -2.16 12.40 0.71
C PHE A 43 -1.73 11.18 1.53
N GLY A 44 -2.67 10.63 2.29
CA GLY A 44 -2.49 9.39 3.04
C GLY A 44 -3.64 8.42 2.79
N VAL A 45 -3.36 7.12 2.97
CA VAL A 45 -4.35 6.05 2.80
C VAL A 45 -4.59 5.35 4.13
N LEU A 46 -5.85 5.18 4.49
CA LEU A 46 -6.27 4.27 5.56
C LEU A 46 -6.33 2.84 5.01
N GLN A 47 -5.39 2.00 5.45
CA GLN A 47 -5.19 0.64 4.97
C GLN A 47 -5.94 -0.36 5.85
N PHE A 48 -6.96 -0.97 5.27
CA PHE A 48 -7.63 -2.15 5.83
C PHE A 48 -7.06 -3.44 5.23
N PHE A 49 -7.01 -4.51 6.00
CA PHE A 49 -6.63 -5.84 5.54
C PHE A 49 -7.91 -6.64 5.27
N SER A 50 -8.68 -6.20 4.28
CA SER A 50 -10.07 -6.68 4.10
C SER A 50 -10.14 -8.18 3.78
N TRP A 51 -10.85 -8.93 4.61
CA TRP A 51 -11.02 -10.38 4.45
C TRP A 51 -12.50 -10.79 4.38
N GLN A 52 -13.30 -9.98 3.69
CA GLN A 52 -14.75 -10.13 3.66
C GLN A 52 -15.16 -11.51 3.16
N ARG A 53 -15.93 -12.22 4.00
CA ARG A 53 -16.47 -13.57 3.73
C ARG A 53 -15.38 -14.61 3.41
N ALA A 54 -14.13 -14.39 3.83
CA ALA A 54 -13.01 -15.27 3.54
C ALA A 54 -12.89 -15.65 2.04
N ARG A 55 -13.21 -14.71 1.14
CA ARG A 55 -13.25 -14.96 -0.32
C ARG A 55 -11.91 -15.38 -0.92
N VAL A 56 -10.80 -15.03 -0.26
CA VAL A 56 -9.45 -15.37 -0.67
C VAL A 56 -8.68 -15.94 0.51
N ALA A 57 -7.62 -16.69 0.23
CA ALA A 57 -6.70 -17.16 1.25
C ALA A 57 -6.15 -15.98 2.06
N LEU A 58 -6.02 -16.17 3.38
CA LEU A 58 -5.57 -15.13 4.29
C LEU A 58 -4.21 -14.50 3.90
N PRO A 59 -3.18 -15.27 3.47
CA PRO A 59 -1.91 -14.70 3.02
C PRO A 59 -2.06 -13.70 1.87
N THR A 60 -2.96 -14.00 0.93
CA THR A 60 -3.24 -13.12 -0.22
C THR A 60 -3.79 -11.75 0.21
N VAL A 61 -4.48 -11.66 1.35
CA VAL A 61 -4.94 -10.37 1.89
C VAL A 61 -3.75 -9.51 2.30
N TYR A 62 -2.80 -10.10 3.03
CA TYR A 62 -1.59 -9.40 3.47
C TYR A 62 -0.70 -9.04 2.29
N GLU A 63 -0.45 -9.96 1.36
CA GLU A 63 0.36 -9.71 0.16
C GLU A 63 -0.16 -8.50 -0.61
N ARG A 64 -1.46 -8.47 -0.92
CA ARG A 64 -2.09 -7.36 -1.65
C ARG A 64 -2.05 -6.03 -0.89
N ALA A 65 -2.18 -6.06 0.43
CA ALA A 65 -2.07 -4.87 1.26
C ALA A 65 -0.63 -4.33 1.26
N LEU A 66 0.35 -5.21 1.45
CA LEU A 66 1.77 -4.86 1.49
C LEU A 66 2.29 -4.40 0.12
N ASP A 67 1.82 -4.98 -0.97
CA ASP A 67 2.14 -4.51 -2.33
C ASP A 67 1.65 -3.09 -2.58
N ARG A 68 0.45 -2.75 -2.07
CA ARG A 68 -0.06 -1.38 -2.13
C ARG A 68 0.81 -0.41 -1.34
N VAL A 69 1.23 -0.80 -0.14
CA VAL A 69 2.15 -0.02 0.69
C VAL A 69 3.48 0.23 -0.04
N ARG A 70 4.05 -0.80 -0.70
CA ARG A 70 5.25 -0.65 -1.54
C ARG A 70 5.05 0.31 -2.70
N ILE A 71 3.88 0.26 -3.34
CA ILE A 71 3.54 1.19 -4.42
C ILE A 71 3.44 2.61 -3.87
N MET A 72 2.75 2.81 -2.76
CA MET A 72 2.59 4.12 -2.12
C MET A 72 3.94 4.76 -1.78
N ASP A 73 4.84 3.99 -1.18
CA ASP A 73 6.20 4.43 -0.80
C ASP A 73 7.01 4.95 -1.99
N ARG A 74 6.81 4.36 -3.19
CA ARG A 74 7.53 4.75 -4.41
C ARG A 74 6.82 5.79 -5.26
N THR A 75 5.53 6.06 -5.02
CA THR A 75 4.69 6.91 -5.88
C THR A 75 4.32 8.27 -5.25
N GLY A 76 4.95 8.62 -4.13
CA GLY A 76 4.85 9.96 -3.54
C GLY A 76 3.66 10.16 -2.60
N TYR A 77 3.11 9.09 -2.04
CA TYR A 77 2.18 9.20 -0.91
C TYR A 77 2.93 9.64 0.35
N ASP A 78 2.28 10.45 1.18
CA ASP A 78 2.87 10.95 2.42
C ASP A 78 2.76 9.97 3.57
N ALA A 79 1.67 9.18 3.64
CA ALA A 79 1.42 8.31 4.77
C ALA A 79 0.54 7.08 4.47
N VAL A 80 0.73 6.03 5.26
CA VAL A 80 -0.23 4.95 5.46
C VAL A 80 -0.70 4.93 6.91
N TRP A 81 -2.00 4.80 7.11
CA TRP A 81 -2.63 4.59 8.41
C TRP A 81 -3.10 3.15 8.49
N LEU A 82 -2.60 2.38 9.45
CA LEU A 82 -2.95 0.97 9.61
C LEU A 82 -4.18 0.86 10.50
N ALA A 83 -5.23 0.18 10.02
CA ALA A 83 -6.49 0.00 10.74
C ALA A 83 -6.47 -1.25 11.62
N GLU A 84 -6.63 -1.07 12.94
CA GLU A 84 -6.68 -2.16 13.91
C GLU A 84 -8.06 -2.83 13.92
N HIS A 85 -8.08 -4.16 13.80
CA HIS A 85 -9.30 -4.96 13.84
C HIS A 85 -9.07 -6.29 14.52
N HIS A 86 -9.98 -6.62 15.44
CA HIS A 86 -10.01 -7.86 16.19
C HIS A 86 -11.29 -8.63 15.88
N PHE A 87 -11.19 -9.97 15.93
CA PHE A 87 -12.34 -10.89 15.92
C PHE A 87 -13.37 -10.63 14.79
N SER A 88 -12.91 -10.20 13.62
CA SER A 88 -13.78 -9.81 12.51
C SER A 88 -13.24 -10.28 11.17
N THR A 89 -14.14 -10.73 10.29
CA THR A 89 -13.83 -10.96 8.87
C THR A 89 -13.86 -9.68 8.04
N TYR A 90 -14.15 -8.52 8.63
CA TYR A 90 -14.11 -7.25 7.89
C TYR A 90 -12.68 -6.86 7.51
N SER A 91 -11.74 -6.96 8.45
CA SER A 91 -10.32 -6.68 8.29
C SER A 91 -9.50 -7.49 9.29
N VAL A 92 -8.31 -7.97 8.90
CA VAL A 92 -7.46 -8.87 9.69
C VAL A 92 -6.11 -8.21 10.06
N CYS A 93 -6.13 -7.26 10.99
CA CYS A 93 -4.91 -6.65 11.52
C CYS A 93 -5.07 -6.35 13.02
N PRO A 94 -4.81 -7.34 13.90
CA PRO A 94 -5.04 -7.18 15.34
C PRO A 94 -3.91 -6.42 16.04
N SER A 95 -2.76 -6.21 15.40
CA SER A 95 -1.67 -5.41 15.96
C SER A 95 -1.11 -4.47 14.90
N VAL A 96 -1.57 -3.22 14.94
CA VAL A 96 -1.07 -2.14 14.08
C VAL A 96 0.37 -1.75 14.41
N HIS A 97 0.83 -1.99 15.63
CA HIS A 97 2.21 -1.76 16.05
C HIS A 97 3.18 -2.75 15.39
N LEU A 98 2.88 -4.06 15.45
CA LEU A 98 3.70 -5.08 14.79
C LEU A 98 3.64 -4.95 13.26
N MET A 99 2.45 -4.70 12.71
CA MET A 99 2.31 -4.44 11.28
C MET A 99 3.05 -3.16 10.87
N GLY A 100 3.02 -2.13 11.72
CA GLY A 100 3.76 -0.88 11.52
C GLY A 100 5.26 -1.11 11.47
N MET A 101 5.80 -1.92 12.38
CA MET A 101 7.21 -2.32 12.36
C MET A 101 7.56 -3.07 11.07
N HIS A 102 6.71 -4.02 10.64
CA HIS A 102 6.93 -4.75 9.40
C HIS A 102 6.95 -3.80 8.19
N VAL A 103 5.98 -2.89 8.10
CA VAL A 103 5.91 -1.87 7.04
C VAL A 103 7.15 -0.98 7.07
N ALA A 104 7.58 -0.52 8.25
CA ALA A 104 8.78 0.31 8.41
C ALA A 104 10.04 -0.37 7.89
N GLY A 105 10.16 -1.69 8.07
CA GLY A 105 11.29 -2.47 7.56
C GLY A 105 11.34 -2.62 6.03
N MET A 106 10.28 -2.25 5.30
CA MET A 106 10.18 -2.42 3.84
C MET A 106 9.83 -1.14 3.07
N THR A 107 9.80 0.02 3.74
CA THR A 107 9.52 1.34 3.15
C THR A 107 10.57 2.36 3.58
N GLU A 108 10.91 3.31 2.71
CA GLU A 108 11.94 4.33 3.00
C GLU A 108 11.38 5.75 3.17
N ASN A 109 10.23 6.06 2.56
CA ASN A 109 9.71 7.43 2.43
C ASN A 109 8.35 7.62 3.13
N LEU A 110 7.58 6.55 3.24
CA LEU A 110 6.21 6.60 3.73
C LEU A 110 6.15 6.81 5.24
N ARG A 111 5.35 7.78 5.71
CA ARG A 111 5.05 7.89 7.14
C ARG A 111 4.05 6.82 7.54
N ILE A 112 4.27 6.20 8.69
CA ILE A 112 3.42 5.12 9.19
C ILE A 112 2.67 5.63 10.42
N GLY A 113 1.36 5.50 10.40
CA GLY A 113 0.47 5.87 11.50
C GLY A 113 -0.49 4.75 11.87
N THR A 114 -1.08 4.85 13.07
CA THR A 114 -2.14 3.96 13.53
C THR A 114 -3.49 4.66 13.37
N GLY A 115 -4.43 4.00 12.69
CA GLY A 115 -5.77 4.53 12.40
C GLY A 115 -6.85 3.50 12.75
N VAL A 116 -6.92 3.03 13.99
CA VAL A 116 -6.42 3.61 15.24
C VAL A 116 -5.71 2.56 16.09
N SER A 117 -4.91 2.97 17.08
CA SER A 117 -4.56 2.07 18.20
C SER A 117 -5.69 2.08 19.22
N LEU A 118 -6.32 0.93 19.50
CA LEU A 118 -7.42 0.83 20.45
C LEU A 118 -6.89 0.92 21.88
N ALA A 119 -6.61 2.15 22.36
CA ALA A 119 -5.89 2.41 23.61
C ALA A 119 -6.45 1.67 24.83
N ALA A 120 -7.77 1.44 24.91
CA ALA A 120 -8.40 0.69 25.99
C ALA A 120 -8.01 -0.81 26.03
N MET A 121 -7.46 -1.35 24.95
CA MET A 121 -7.00 -2.73 24.83
C MET A 121 -5.51 -2.92 25.12
N TYR A 122 -4.78 -1.82 25.40
CA TYR A 122 -3.35 -1.86 25.67
C TYR A 122 -3.04 -1.35 27.08
N HIS A 123 -2.03 -1.94 27.72
CA HIS A 123 -1.43 -1.30 28.89
C HIS A 123 -0.79 0.02 28.44
N PRO A 124 -1.05 1.16 29.10
CA PRO A 124 -0.62 2.47 28.62
C PRO A 124 0.90 2.59 28.44
N THR A 125 1.69 1.98 29.33
CA THR A 125 3.15 1.94 29.18
C THR A 125 3.58 1.15 27.95
N ARG A 126 2.94 0.01 27.65
CA ARG A 126 3.23 -0.78 26.44
C ARG A 126 2.82 -0.04 25.17
N LEU A 127 1.79 0.81 25.24
CA LEU A 127 1.38 1.63 24.11
C LEU A 127 2.35 2.79 23.83
N ALA A 128 3.04 3.27 24.88
CA ALA A 128 4.01 4.35 24.78
C ALA A 128 5.40 3.87 24.33
N GLU A 129 5.79 2.64 24.66
CA GLU A 129 6.99 1.94 24.17
C GLU A 129 6.95 1.67 22.66
#